data_AF-A0A4R1MT91-F1
#
_entry.id   AF-A0A4R1MT91-F1
#
_cell.length_a   1.000
_cell.length_b   1.000
_cell.length_c   1.000
_cell.angle_alpha   90.00
_cell.angle_beta   90.00
_cell.angle_gamma   90.00
#
_symmetry.space_group_name_H-M   'P 1'
#
loop_
_entity.id
_entity.type
_entity.pdbx_description
1 polymer ?
#
loop_
_entity_poly.entity_id
_entity_poly.type
_entity_poly.pdbx_seq_one_letter_code
_entity_poly.pdbx_strand_id
1 'polypeptide(L)'
;MATPIVPWIGGKRRLADHLIPRFPKHECYVEVFAGGAALYFLRPPAAVEVINDINGDLINLYRVVQHHLEEFVRQFKWALTSRQVFKWLQETVPETLTDIQRAARFYYLQHNCFELRSRVVYEQFDGGRFQAANFC
;
A
#
# COMPACT_ATOMS: atom_id res chain seq x y z
N MET A 1 7.05 10.81 15.40
CA MET A 1 7.83 10.04 14.40
C MET A 1 6.91 9.71 13.24
N ALA A 2 7.37 9.87 12.00
CA ALA A 2 6.58 9.53 10.81
C ALA A 2 6.36 8.01 10.74
N THR A 3 5.12 7.61 10.48
CA THR A 3 4.72 6.21 10.30
C THR A 3 4.38 6.01 8.82
N PRO A 4 4.81 4.91 8.18
CA PRO A 4 4.36 4.53 6.85
C PRO A 4 2.84 4.64 6.70
N ILE A 5 2.38 5.18 5.56
CA ILE A 5 0.95 5.36 5.26
C ILE A 5 0.23 4.01 5.28
N VAL A 6 0.86 2.97 4.72
CA VAL A 6 0.34 1.60 4.72
C VAL A 6 1.27 0.64 5.44
N PRO A 7 0.71 -0.32 6.20
CA PRO A 7 1.48 -1.45 6.68
C PRO A 7 1.98 -2.28 5.49
N TRP A 8 3.24 -2.70 5.52
CA TRP A 8 3.89 -3.40 4.41
C TRP A 8 4.72 -4.60 4.90
N ILE A 9 4.56 -5.74 4.23
CA ILE A 9 5.38 -6.94 4.51
C ILE A 9 6.83 -6.61 4.17
N GLY A 10 7.75 -6.86 5.11
CA GLY A 10 9.16 -6.51 4.92
C GLY A 10 9.48 -5.04 5.20
N GLY A 11 8.61 -4.30 5.89
CA GLY A 11 8.88 -2.93 6.31
C GLY A 11 10.17 -2.80 7.12
N LYS A 12 11.12 -2.01 6.63
CA LYS A 12 12.49 -1.86 7.18
C LYS A 12 12.58 -0.97 8.43
N ARG A 13 11.44 -0.59 9.03
CA ARG A 13 11.37 0.31 10.19
C ARG A 13 12.21 -0.18 11.38
N ARG A 14 12.14 -1.48 11.72
CA ARG A 14 12.92 -2.05 12.85
C ARG A 14 14.43 -2.07 12.59
N LEU A 15 14.83 -1.99 11.32
CA LEU A 15 16.24 -1.96 10.92
C LEU A 15 16.75 -0.54 10.68
N ALA A 16 15.88 0.49 10.76
CA ALA A 16 16.22 1.86 10.42
C ALA A 16 17.39 2.39 11.26
N ASP A 17 17.38 2.14 12.57
CA ASP A 17 18.43 2.58 13.50
C ASP A 17 19.80 1.96 13.19
N HIS A 18 19.82 0.79 12.54
CA HIS A 18 21.04 0.16 12.08
C HIS A 18 21.44 0.61 10.66
N LEU A 19 20.47 0.80 9.76
CA LEU A 19 20.75 1.10 8.36
C LEU A 19 21.10 2.57 8.11
N ILE A 20 20.35 3.51 8.70
CA ILE A 20 20.49 4.95 8.44
C ILE A 20 21.90 5.46 8.78
N PRO A 21 22.53 5.11 9.93
CA PRO A 21 23.89 5.56 10.24
C PRO A 21 24.96 5.03 9.28
N ARG A 22 24.66 4.00 8.49
CA ARG A 22 25.57 3.42 7.50
C ARG A 22 25.43 4.06 6.12
N PHE A 23 24.47 4.97 5.93
CA PHE A 23 24.33 5.67 4.66
C PHE A 23 25.49 6.65 4.49
N PRO A 24 26.18 6.67 3.34
CA PRO A 24 27.18 7.68 3.06
C PRO A 24 26.52 9.05 2.97
N LYS A 25 27.28 10.14 3.08
CA LYS A 25 26.77 11.48 2.77
C LYS A 25 26.30 11.49 1.31
N HIS A 26 25.07 11.95 1.07
CA HIS A 26 24.46 11.98 -0.24
C HIS A 26 23.54 13.20 -0.38
N GLU A 27 23.37 13.66 -1.61
CA GLU A 27 22.40 14.70 -1.97
C GLU A 27 21.17 14.11 -2.65
N CYS A 28 21.32 12.93 -3.26
CA CYS A 28 20.24 12.18 -3.89
C CYS A 28 20.02 10.85 -3.16
N TYR A 29 18.80 10.61 -2.72
CA TYR A 29 18.37 9.34 -2.16
C TYR A 29 17.42 8.63 -3.11
N VAL A 30 17.69 7.36 -3.40
CA VAL A 30 16.85 6.54 -4.27
C VAL A 30 16.48 5.26 -3.54
N GLU A 31 15.18 5.02 -3.37
CA GLU A 31 14.64 3.76 -2.85
C GLU A 31 13.89 3.03 -3.97
N VAL A 32 14.59 2.10 -4.64
CA VAL A 32 14.07 1.34 -5.79
C VAL A 32 12.98 0.33 -5.44
N PHE A 33 12.93 -0.10 -4.17
CA PHE A 33 11.95 -1.03 -3.61
C PHE A 33 11.38 -0.43 -2.32
N ALA A 34 10.60 0.63 -2.47
CA ALA A 34 10.10 1.42 -1.37
C ALA A 34 9.19 0.60 -0.44
N GLY A 35 8.28 -0.19 -1.00
CA GLY A 35 7.20 -0.79 -0.21
C GLY A 35 6.49 0.29 0.63
N GLY A 36 6.40 0.10 1.94
CA GLY A 36 5.88 1.12 2.86
C GLY A 36 6.75 2.38 3.04
N ALA A 37 7.88 2.51 2.33
CA ALA A 37 8.78 3.67 2.35
C ALA A 37 9.28 4.04 3.77
N ALA A 38 9.52 3.02 4.60
CA ALA A 38 9.87 3.23 6.01
C ALA A 38 11.21 3.98 6.18
N LEU A 39 12.23 3.66 5.38
CA LEU A 39 13.52 4.33 5.48
C LEU A 39 13.44 5.75 4.94
N TYR A 40 12.76 5.94 3.81
CA TYR A 40 12.45 7.25 3.25
C TYR A 40 11.90 8.24 4.29
N PHE A 41 10.87 7.85 5.06
CA PHE A 41 10.27 8.75 6.07
C PHE A 41 11.04 8.88 7.39
N LEU A 42 11.95 7.95 7.70
CA LEU A 42 12.69 7.95 8.97
C LEU A 42 14.06 8.63 8.87
N ARG A 43 14.67 8.68 7.69
CA ARG A 43 15.95 9.37 7.50
C ARG A 43 15.76 10.88 7.44
N PRO A 44 16.81 11.67 7.71
CA PRO A 44 16.81 13.10 7.36
C PRO A 44 16.61 13.28 5.85
N PRO A 45 15.86 14.31 5.40
CA PRO A 45 15.60 14.56 3.98
C PRO A 45 16.89 14.87 3.22
N ALA A 46 16.94 14.48 1.94
CA ALA A 46 18.01 14.77 1.00
C ALA A 46 17.54 15.82 -0.01
N ALA A 47 18.45 16.43 -0.76
CA ALA A 47 18.11 17.47 -1.73
C ALA A 47 17.23 16.93 -2.87
N VAL A 48 17.49 15.69 -3.29
CA VAL A 48 16.71 14.96 -4.29
C VAL A 48 16.32 13.61 -3.70
N GLU A 49 15.06 13.23 -3.87
CA GLU A 49 14.57 11.96 -3.36
C GLU A 49 13.67 11.27 -4.39
N VAL A 50 13.94 9.99 -4.63
CA VAL A 50 13.23 9.18 -5.61
C VAL A 50 12.75 7.92 -4.91
N ILE A 51 11.45 7.67 -4.95
CA ILE A 51 10.85 6.41 -4.52
C ILE A 51 10.30 5.68 -5.74
N ASN A 52 10.53 4.37 -5.78
CA ASN A 52 10.02 3.49 -6.82
C ASN A 52 9.54 2.18 -6.20
N ASP A 53 8.53 1.59 -6.83
CA ASP A 53 8.05 0.25 -6.55
C ASP A 53 7.36 -0.29 -7.82
N ILE A 54 7.39 -1.61 -7.99
CA ILE A 54 6.69 -2.26 -9.11
C ILE A 54 5.17 -2.25 -8.92
N ASN A 55 4.70 -2.12 -7.68
CA ASN A 55 3.27 -2.09 -7.38
C ASN A 55 2.66 -0.73 -7.74
N GLY A 56 1.95 -0.69 -8.86
CA GLY A 56 1.28 0.51 -9.36
C GLY A 56 0.22 1.08 -8.41
N ASP A 57 -0.50 0.25 -7.65
CA ASP A 57 -1.50 0.71 -6.68
C ASP A 57 -0.85 1.41 -5.47
N LEU A 58 0.31 0.91 -5.04
CA LEU A 58 1.10 1.55 -3.99
C LEU A 58 1.63 2.91 -4.44
N ILE A 59 2.19 2.99 -5.65
CA ILE A 59 2.66 4.26 -6.22
C ILE A 59 1.50 5.23 -6.42
N ASN A 60 0.35 4.75 -6.89
CA ASN A 60 -0.86 5.54 -7.01
C ASN A 60 -1.30 6.11 -5.65
N LEU A 61 -1.28 5.30 -4.58
CA LEU A 61 -1.58 5.76 -3.23
C LEU A 61 -0.64 6.91 -2.80
N TYR A 62 0.67 6.76 -2.96
CA TYR A 62 1.62 7.82 -2.60
C TYR A 62 1.37 9.12 -3.37
N ARG A 63 1.13 9.02 -4.69
CA ARG A 63 0.84 10.19 -5.54
C ARG A 63 -0.46 10.89 -5.14
N VAL A 64 -1.52 10.13 -4.87
CA VAL A 64 -2.81 10.68 -4.43
C VAL A 64 -2.66 11.36 -3.07
N VAL A 65 -1.96 10.73 -2.11
CA VAL A 65 -1.74 11.35 -0.80
C VAL A 65 -0.90 12.63 -0.91
N GLN A 66 0.06 12.68 -1.84
CA GLN A 66 0.88 13.86 -2.06
C GLN A 66 0.08 15.05 -2.63
N HIS A 67 -0.85 14.81 -3.55
CA HIS A 67 -1.51 15.87 -4.33
C HIS A 67 -3.00 16.11 -3.99
N HIS A 68 -3.67 15.12 -3.40
CA HIS A 68 -5.12 15.06 -3.21
C HIS A 68 -5.50 14.44 -1.85
N LEU A 69 -4.77 14.81 -0.79
CA LEU A 69 -4.96 14.25 0.55
C LEU A 69 -6.39 14.44 1.07
N GLU A 70 -6.98 15.61 0.86
CA GLU A 70 -8.32 15.93 1.37
C GLU A 70 -9.39 15.05 0.71
N GLU A 71 -9.31 14.87 -0.60
CA GLU A 71 -10.21 14.02 -1.37
C GLU A 71 -10.06 12.54 -1.03
N PHE A 72 -8.82 12.11 -0.77
CA PHE A 72 -8.52 10.77 -0.27
C PHE A 72 -9.16 10.52 1.10
N VAL A 73 -8.92 11.41 2.07
CA VAL A 73 -9.50 11.31 3.42
C VAL A 73 -11.02 11.34 3.37
N ARG A 74 -11.60 12.15 2.48
CA ARG A 74 -13.05 12.25 2.28
C ARG A 74 -13.70 10.93 1.87
N GLN A 75 -12.99 10.00 1.22
CA GLN A 75 -13.50 8.65 0.91
C GLN A 75 -13.89 7.87 2.17
N PHE A 76 -13.28 8.20 3.32
CA PHE A 76 -13.44 7.44 4.56
C PHE A 76 -14.34 8.10 5.61
N LYS A 77 -14.77 9.36 5.41
CA LYS A 77 -15.52 10.14 6.42
C LYS A 77 -16.79 9.43 6.93
N TRP A 78 -17.43 8.65 6.07
CA TRP A 78 -18.64 7.87 6.38
C TRP A 78 -18.54 6.41 5.89
N ALA A 79 -17.31 5.94 5.67
CA ALA A 79 -17.11 4.58 5.19
C ALA A 79 -17.48 3.57 6.29
N LEU A 80 -18.28 2.59 5.94
CA LEU A 80 -18.59 1.46 6.80
C LEU A 80 -17.52 0.38 6.62
N THR A 81 -16.97 -0.11 7.73
CA THR A 81 -16.09 -1.28 7.70
C THR A 81 -16.92 -2.54 7.93
N SER A 82 -16.96 -3.43 6.94
CA SER A 82 -17.60 -4.74 7.08
C SER A 82 -16.95 -5.78 6.17
N ARG A 83 -17.17 -7.06 6.48
CA ARG A 83 -16.75 -8.17 5.62
C ARG A 83 -17.38 -8.08 4.23
N GLN A 84 -18.63 -7.63 4.14
CA GLN A 84 -19.31 -7.49 2.85
C GLN A 84 -18.68 -6.37 2.00
N VAL A 85 -18.37 -5.21 2.61
CA VAL A 85 -17.68 -4.11 1.93
C VAL A 85 -16.29 -4.53 1.48
N PHE A 86 -15.56 -5.29 2.30
CA PHE A 86 -14.25 -5.84 1.92
C PHE A 86 -14.34 -6.72 0.68
N LYS A 87 -15.29 -7.65 0.62
CA LYS A 87 -15.50 -8.51 -0.55
C LYS A 87 -15.86 -7.72 -1.81
N TRP A 88 -16.79 -6.77 -1.71
CA TRP A 88 -17.14 -5.90 -2.84
C TRP A 88 -15.94 -5.12 -3.37
N LEU A 89 -15.09 -4.60 -2.48
CA LEU A 89 -13.87 -3.91 -2.88
C LEU A 89 -12.88 -4.88 -3.53
N GLN A 90 -12.74 -6.12 -3.07
CA GLN A 90 -11.89 -7.11 -3.75
C GLN A 90 -12.36 -7.40 -5.17
N GLU A 91 -13.67 -7.57 -5.37
CA GLU A 91 -14.29 -7.86 -6.68
C GLU A 91 -14.29 -6.66 -7.63
N THR A 92 -14.17 -5.45 -7.11
CA THR A 92 -14.15 -4.22 -7.93
C THR A 92 -12.95 -4.21 -8.86
N VAL A 93 -13.22 -4.04 -10.16
CA VAL A 93 -12.22 -3.88 -11.24
C VAL A 93 -11.50 -2.52 -11.10
N PRO A 94 -10.23 -2.48 -10.68
CA PRO A 94 -9.53 -1.23 -10.33
C PRO A 94 -9.42 -0.22 -11.47
N GLU A 95 -9.38 -0.70 -12.72
CA GLU A 95 -9.24 0.11 -13.92
C GLU A 95 -10.46 0.98 -14.21
N THR A 96 -11.61 0.65 -13.60
CA THR A 96 -12.84 1.44 -13.72
C THR A 96 -12.92 2.58 -12.70
N LEU A 97 -11.97 2.64 -11.76
CA LEU A 97 -11.94 3.62 -10.69
C LEU A 97 -11.05 4.82 -11.05
N THR A 98 -11.40 5.99 -10.50
CA THR A 98 -10.47 7.12 -10.47
C THR A 98 -9.24 6.79 -9.62
N ASP A 99 -8.13 7.48 -9.83
CA ASP A 99 -6.90 7.28 -9.03
C ASP A 99 -7.14 7.41 -7.52
N ILE A 100 -7.99 8.35 -7.10
CA ILE A 100 -8.36 8.56 -5.69
C ILE A 100 -9.14 7.36 -5.14
N GLN A 101 -10.13 6.87 -5.90
CA GLN A 101 -10.92 5.70 -5.50
C GLN A 101 -10.06 4.44 -5.47
N ARG A 102 -9.16 4.27 -6.44
CA ARG A 102 -8.23 3.14 -6.49
C ARG A 102 -7.27 3.17 -5.30
N ALA A 103 -6.73 4.34 -4.95
CA ALA A 103 -5.90 4.52 -3.76
C ALA A 103 -6.69 4.20 -2.47
N ALA A 104 -7.93 4.68 -2.36
CA ALA A 104 -8.76 4.42 -1.20
C ALA A 104 -9.14 2.94 -1.06
N ARG A 105 -9.51 2.28 -2.18
CA ARG A 105 -9.73 0.84 -2.25
C ARG A 105 -8.48 0.08 -1.79
N PHE A 106 -7.32 0.39 -2.38
CA PHE A 106 -6.07 -0.27 -2.04
C PHE A 106 -5.75 -0.13 -0.55
N TYR A 107 -5.83 1.10 -0.03
CA TYR A 107 -5.63 1.37 1.40
C TYR A 107 -6.60 0.59 2.29
N TYR A 108 -7.90 0.59 1.97
CA TYR A 108 -8.91 -0.15 2.73
C TYR A 108 -8.59 -1.65 2.78
N LEU A 109 -8.25 -2.25 1.64
CA LEU A 109 -7.93 -3.66 1.56
C LEU A 109 -6.65 -3.99 2.35
N GLN A 110 -5.58 -3.19 2.20
CA GLN A 110 -4.35 -3.40 2.97
C GLN A 110 -4.58 -3.28 4.48
N HIS A 111 -5.39 -2.30 4.90
CA HIS A 111 -5.63 -2.05 6.32
C HIS A 111 -6.50 -3.12 6.98
N ASN A 112 -7.46 -3.71 6.25
CA ASN A 112 -8.44 -4.65 6.81
C ASN A 112 -8.13 -6.12 6.50
N CYS A 113 -7.15 -6.43 5.64
CA CYS A 113 -6.79 -7.81 5.34
C CYS A 113 -5.91 -8.43 6.43
N PHE A 114 -6.08 -9.75 6.65
CA PHE A 114 -5.22 -10.49 7.56
C PHE A 114 -3.79 -10.60 7.00
N GLU A 115 -2.79 -10.37 7.87
CA GLU A 115 -1.36 -10.47 7.53
C GLU A 115 -0.91 -9.68 6.29
N LEU A 116 -1.63 -8.62 5.89
CA LEU A 116 -1.29 -7.80 4.72
C LEU A 116 -1.27 -8.58 3.41
N ARG A 117 -2.07 -9.67 3.34
CA ARG A 117 -2.23 -10.50 2.15
C ARG A 117 -3.59 -10.30 1.52
N SER A 118 -3.73 -9.23 0.74
CA SER A 118 -4.88 -9.03 -0.14
C SER A 118 -4.73 -9.85 -1.44
N ARG A 119 -4.62 -11.17 -1.38
CA ARG A 119 -4.67 -11.99 -2.61
C ARG A 119 -6.13 -12.07 -3.08
N VAL A 120 -6.38 -11.65 -4.32
CA VAL A 120 -7.59 -12.08 -5.06
C VAL A 120 -7.33 -13.53 -5.47
N VAL A 121 -8.07 -14.47 -4.90
CA VAL A 121 -8.08 -15.85 -5.39
C VAL A 121 -9.05 -15.87 -6.57
N TYR A 122 -8.55 -16.01 -7.79
CA TYR A 122 -9.41 -16.43 -8.89
C TYR A 122 -9.83 -17.88 -8.62
N GLU A 123 -11.13 -18.17 -8.60
CA GLU A 123 -11.60 -19.54 -8.60
C GLU A 123 -11.21 -20.19 -9.95
N GLN A 124 -10.19 -21.04 -9.95
CA GLN A 124 -9.92 -21.92 -11.08
C GLN A 124 -10.93 -23.06 -11.04
N PHE A 125 -11.81 -23.10 -12.03
CA PHE A 125 -12.75 -24.20 -12.25
C PHE A 125 -12.00 -25.35 -12.94
N ASP A 126 -11.46 -26.29 -12.15
CA ASP A 126 -10.80 -27.48 -12.69
C ASP A 126 -11.61 -28.73 -12.33
N GLY A 127 -12.20 -29.37 -13.36
CA GLY A 127 -12.79 -30.71 -13.22
C GLY A 127 -13.93 -30.89 -12.22
N GLY A 128 -14.72 -29.85 -11.90
CA GLY A 128 -15.95 -29.98 -11.11
C GLY A 128 -15.79 -30.00 -9.59
N ARG A 129 -14.63 -29.59 -9.05
CA ARG A 129 -14.48 -29.33 -7.61
C ARG A 129 -14.14 -27.86 -7.36
N PHE A 130 -14.99 -27.17 -6.61
CA PHE A 130 -14.64 -25.89 -6.00
C PHE A 130 -13.60 -26.15 -4.90
N GLN A 131 -12.34 -25.78 -5.13
CA GLN A 131 -11.36 -25.68 -4.05
C GLN A 131 -11.39 -24.25 -3.50
N ALA A 132 -11.96 -24.10 -2.30
CA ALA A 132 -11.79 -22.88 -1.51
C ALA A 132 -10.33 -22.79 -1.07
N ALA A 133 -9.49 -22.08 -1.84
CA ALA A 133 -8.16 -21.73 -1.39
C ALA A 133 -8.29 -20.54 -0.41
N ASN A 134 -8.16 -20.87 0.88
CA ASN A 134 -8.00 -19.97 2.03
C ASN A 134 -8.76 -18.65 1.98
N PHE A 135 -9.92 -18.68 2.62
CA PHE A 135 -10.67 -17.52 3.08
C PHE A 135 -9.74 -16.50 3.78
N CYS A 136 -9.68 -15.30 3.22
CA CYS A 136 -9.84 -14.09 4.00
C CYS A 136 -11.18 -13.47 3.62
#